data_AF-A0A8I1TE34-F1
#
_entry.id   AF-A0A8I1TE34-F1
#
_cell.length_a   1.000
_cell.length_b   1.000
_cell.length_c   1.000
_cell.angle_alpha   90.00
_cell.angle_beta   90.00
_cell.angle_gamma   90.00
#
_symmetry.space_group_name_H-M   'P 1'
#
loop_
_entity.id
_entity.type
_entity.pdbx_description
1 polymer ?
#
loop_
_entity_poly.entity_id
_entity_poly.type
_entity_poly.pdbx_seq_one_letter_code
_entity_poly.pdbx_strand_id
1 'polypeptide(L)'
;MGLVLTRILAWLGPTGLMIAGIVVFYEGLPLGPLRLVPLLGPALESFTDGRVDAERKAGALAERQTWEELRRREGMAREAERLAAQAKIDGIETEYWRQSQLQSFRITELERALETEPAGNPACGAPVISKRLRDALNAVGR
;
A
#
# COMPACT_ATOMS: atom_id res chain seq x y z
N MET A 1 44.02 -51.86 0.93
CA MET A 1 43.52 -50.50 1.28
C MET A 1 43.29 -50.26 2.79
N GLY A 2 43.37 -51.25 3.69
CA GLY A 2 43.15 -51.02 5.14
C GLY A 2 44.30 -50.32 5.90
N LEU A 3 45.55 -50.48 5.45
CA LEU A 3 46.75 -49.98 6.14
C LEU A 3 47.05 -48.48 5.97
N VAL A 4 46.51 -47.86 4.92
CA VAL A 4 46.69 -46.42 4.67
C VAL A 4 45.69 -45.63 5.51
N LEU A 5 44.47 -46.13 5.66
CA LEU A 5 43.42 -45.50 6.46
C LEU A 5 43.79 -45.47 7.95
N THR A 6 44.37 -46.56 8.48
CA THR A 6 44.79 -46.65 9.89
C THR A 6 45.97 -45.72 10.22
N ARG A 7 46.87 -45.48 9.27
CA ARG A 7 48.00 -44.55 9.44
C ARG A 7 47.58 -43.08 9.42
N ILE A 8 46.60 -42.72 8.58
CA ILE A 8 46.04 -41.36 8.56
C ILE A 8 45.28 -41.09 9.88
N LEU A 9 44.52 -42.07 10.38
CA LEU A 9 43.81 -41.96 11.66
C LEU A 9 44.76 -41.84 12.86
N ALA A 10 45.89 -42.56 12.84
CA ALA A 10 46.89 -42.50 13.90
C ALA A 10 47.70 -41.19 13.89
N TRP A 11 47.85 -40.54 12.74
CA TRP A 11 48.59 -39.27 12.59
C TRP A 11 47.77 -38.04 13.03
N LEU A 12 46.44 -38.09 12.88
CA LEU A 12 45.56 -36.98 13.25
C LEU A 12 45.32 -36.90 14.78
N GLY A 13 45.42 -38.03 15.47
CA GLY A 13 45.10 -38.13 16.90
C GLY A 13 43.63 -37.77 17.22
N PRO A 14 43.19 -37.97 18.48
CA PRO A 14 41.84 -37.60 18.91
C PRO A 14 41.58 -36.08 18.81
N THR A 15 42.61 -35.26 18.95
CA THR A 15 42.55 -33.79 18.83
C THR A 15 42.27 -33.33 17.40
N GLY A 16 42.88 -33.95 16.38
CA GLY A 16 42.61 -33.60 14.98
C GLY A 16 41.20 -33.98 14.54
N LEU A 17 40.67 -35.10 15.04
CA LEU A 17 39.26 -35.48 14.85
C LEU A 17 38.29 -34.48 15.49
N MET A 18 38.61 -33.98 16.69
CA MET A 18 37.82 -32.94 17.35
C MET A 18 37.83 -31.63 16.57
N ILE A 19 39.00 -31.18 16.11
CA ILE A 19 39.12 -29.95 15.30
C ILE A 19 38.34 -30.09 13.99
N ALA A 20 38.49 -31.22 13.29
CA ALA A 20 37.73 -31.51 12.07
C ALA A 20 36.21 -31.53 12.33
N GLY A 21 35.78 -32.10 13.46
CA GLY A 21 34.37 -32.09 13.87
C GLY A 21 33.83 -30.68 14.14
N ILE A 22 34.62 -29.82 14.80
CA ILE A 22 34.24 -28.42 15.07
C ILE A 22 34.12 -27.64 13.76
N VAL A 23 35.08 -27.79 12.84
CA VAL A 23 35.05 -27.13 11.53
C VAL A 23 33.82 -27.59 10.74
N VAL A 24 33.54 -28.90 10.69
CA VAL A 24 32.36 -29.44 10.02
C VAL A 24 31.05 -28.94 10.65
N PHE A 25 31.01 -28.79 11.98
CA PHE A 25 29.82 -28.31 12.68
C PHE A 25 29.55 -26.80 12.45
N TYR A 26 30.61 -25.98 12.36
CA TYR A 26 30.50 -24.53 12.20
C TYR A 26 30.44 -24.07 10.75
N GLU A 27 31.26 -24.67 9.88
CA GLU A 27 31.39 -24.30 8.46
C GLU A 27 30.62 -25.25 7.53
N GLY A 28 30.24 -26.43 8.03
CA GLY A 28 29.61 -27.47 7.22
C GLY A 28 30.62 -28.46 6.64
N LEU A 29 30.13 -29.60 6.17
CA LEU A 29 30.96 -30.59 5.49
C LEU A 29 31.35 -30.06 4.09
N PRO A 30 32.66 -30.03 3.70
CA PRO A 30 33.11 -29.62 2.38
C PRO A 30 32.83 -30.71 1.33
N LEU A 31 31.56 -31.12 1.23
CA LEU A 31 31.04 -31.95 0.16
C LEU A 31 30.88 -31.02 -1.04
N GLY A 32 31.83 -31.02 -1.97
CA GLY A 32 31.80 -30.19 -3.18
C GLY A 32 30.60 -30.46 -4.10
N PRO A 33 30.77 -30.88 -5.38
CA PRO A 33 29.65 -31.01 -6.32
C PRO A 33 28.60 -32.08 -5.93
N LEU A 34 28.83 -32.84 -4.85
CA LEU A 34 27.87 -33.78 -4.28
C LEU A 34 26.61 -33.10 -3.71
N ARG A 35 26.67 -31.80 -3.38
CA ARG A 35 25.49 -31.01 -2.96
C ARG A 35 24.49 -30.75 -4.10
N LEU A 36 24.91 -30.90 -5.36
CA LEU A 36 24.08 -30.67 -6.56
C LEU A 36 23.24 -31.89 -6.98
N VAL A 37 23.33 -33.01 -6.25
CA VAL A 37 22.53 -34.21 -6.57
C VAL A 37 21.07 -33.98 -6.10
N PRO A 38 20.08 -33.85 -7.01
CA PRO A 38 18.72 -33.40 -6.69
C PRO A 38 17.98 -34.30 -5.69
N LEU A 39 18.37 -35.57 -5.59
CA LEU A 39 17.72 -36.57 -4.74
C LEU A 39 18.24 -36.56 -3.30
N LEU A 40 19.46 -36.07 -3.07
CA LEU A 40 20.13 -36.06 -1.76
C LEU A 40 20.34 -34.63 -1.20
N GLY A 41 20.15 -33.61 -2.04
CA GLY A 41 20.33 -32.19 -1.71
C GLY A 41 19.61 -31.75 -0.42
N PRO A 42 18.32 -32.02 -0.20
CA PRO A 42 17.60 -31.52 0.98
C PRO A 42 18.08 -32.16 2.30
N ALA A 43 18.43 -33.45 2.26
CA ALA A 43 18.92 -34.15 3.44
C ALA A 43 20.35 -33.74 3.79
N LEU A 44 21.20 -33.58 2.77
CA LEU A 44 22.60 -33.18 2.93
C LEU A 44 22.75 -31.70 3.25
N GLU A 45 21.82 -30.83 2.82
CA GLU A 45 21.89 -29.38 3.11
C GLU A 45 21.96 -29.09 4.61
N SER A 46 21.24 -29.85 5.44
CA SER A 46 21.30 -29.70 6.90
C SER A 46 22.66 -30.08 7.52
N PHE A 47 23.46 -30.89 6.82
CA PHE A 47 24.80 -31.30 7.24
C PHE A 47 25.91 -30.47 6.55
N THR A 48 25.62 -29.85 5.41
CA THR A 48 26.57 -29.02 4.65
C THR A 48 26.43 -27.53 4.93
N ASP A 49 25.26 -27.05 5.31
CA ASP A 49 25.12 -25.68 5.81
C ASP A 49 25.44 -25.71 7.31
N GLY A 50 26.59 -25.15 7.68
CA GLY A 50 26.92 -24.94 9.07
C GLY A 50 25.84 -24.10 9.78
N ARG A 51 25.79 -24.17 11.12
CA ARG A 51 24.79 -23.44 11.93
C ARG A 51 24.69 -21.95 11.55
N VAL A 52 25.83 -21.33 11.23
CA VAL A 52 25.91 -19.91 10.87
C VAL A 52 25.14 -19.58 9.59
N ASP A 53 25.17 -20.45 8.59
CA ASP A 53 24.46 -20.24 7.33
C ASP A 53 22.95 -20.48 7.48
N ALA A 54 22.55 -21.44 8.31
CA ALA A 54 21.14 -21.66 8.66
C ALA A 54 20.54 -20.43 9.36
N GLU A 55 21.23 -19.87 10.36
CA GLU A 55 20.81 -18.66 11.06
C GLU A 55 20.78 -17.44 10.14
N ARG A 56 21.75 -17.32 9.21
CA ARG A 56 21.75 -16.25 8.21
C ARG A 56 20.55 -16.35 7.27
N LYS A 57 20.19 -17.56 6.81
CA LYS A 57 18.98 -17.79 5.99
C LYS A 57 17.71 -17.46 6.78
N ALA A 58 17.63 -17.88 8.05
CA ALA A 58 16.50 -17.57 8.92
C ALA A 58 16.34 -16.06 9.13
N GLY A 59 17.44 -15.34 9.39
CA GLY A 59 17.44 -13.87 9.49
C GLY A 59 16.99 -13.19 8.20
N ALA A 60 17.49 -13.65 7.04
CA ALA A 60 17.08 -13.10 5.74
C ALA A 60 15.58 -13.33 5.44
N LEU A 61 15.00 -14.44 5.89
CA LEU A 61 13.56 -14.68 5.76
C LEU A 61 12.74 -13.76 6.67
N ALA A 62 13.17 -13.58 7.93
CA ALA A 62 12.52 -12.68 8.87
C ALA A 62 12.51 -11.23 8.36
N GLU A 63 13.62 -10.74 7.81
CA GLU A 63 13.68 -9.41 7.20
C GLU A 63 12.74 -9.26 6.01
N ARG A 64 12.65 -10.28 5.14
CA ARG A 64 11.70 -10.23 4.01
C ARG A 64 10.26 -10.12 4.48
N GLN A 65 9.89 -10.89 5.50
CA GLN A 65 8.54 -10.86 6.07
C GLN A 65 8.20 -9.47 6.64
N THR A 66 9.12 -8.83 7.37
CA THR A 66 8.88 -7.48 7.90
C THR A 66 8.73 -6.45 6.80
N TRP A 67 9.55 -6.53 5.74
CA TRP A 67 9.43 -5.65 4.57
C TRP A 67 8.13 -5.86 3.79
N GLU A 68 7.64 -7.10 3.69
CA GLU A 68 6.35 -7.40 3.06
C GLU A 68 5.18 -6.88 3.89
N GLU A 69 5.24 -6.99 5.21
CA GLU A 69 4.24 -6.42 6.12
C GLU A 69 4.19 -4.90 6.04
N LEU A 70 5.36 -4.24 6.02
CA LEU A 70 5.46 -2.80 5.84
C LEU A 70 4.83 -2.38 4.51
N ARG A 71 5.18 -3.04 3.40
CA ARG A 71 4.58 -2.76 2.09
C ARG A 71 3.06 -2.96 2.08
N ARG A 72 2.56 -4.01 2.73
CA ARG A 72 1.11 -4.24 2.88
C ARG A 72 0.44 -3.10 3.64
N ARG A 73 1.04 -2.65 4.75
CA ARG A 73 0.50 -1.53 5.55
C ARG A 73 0.49 -0.21 4.78
N GLU A 74 1.57 0.10 4.06
CA GLU A 74 1.63 1.28 3.21
C GLU A 74 0.60 1.25 2.08
N GLY A 75 0.38 0.08 1.47
CA GLY A 75 -0.68 -0.11 0.47
C GLY A 75 -2.06 0.20 1.03
N MET A 76 -2.41 -0.39 2.17
CA MET A 76 -3.69 -0.14 2.85
C MET A 76 -3.85 1.33 3.26
N ALA A 77 -2.80 1.99 3.74
CA ALA A 77 -2.83 3.40 4.11
C ALA A 77 -3.15 4.30 2.89
N ARG A 78 -2.49 4.06 1.75
CA ARG A 78 -2.76 4.81 0.51
C ARG A 78 -4.18 4.58 -0.02
N GLU A 79 -4.68 3.35 0.08
CA GLU A 79 -6.07 3.04 -0.30
C GLU A 79 -7.08 3.75 0.60
N ALA A 80 -6.85 3.75 1.92
CA ALA A 80 -7.69 4.48 2.87
C ALA A 80 -7.68 6.00 2.60
N GLU A 81 -6.52 6.59 2.30
CA GLU A 81 -6.40 8.00 1.92
C GLU A 81 -7.18 8.32 0.64
N ARG A 82 -7.09 7.45 -0.38
CA ARG A 82 -7.86 7.61 -1.63
C ARG A 82 -9.37 7.55 -1.38
N LEU A 83 -9.84 6.59 -0.57
CA LEU A 83 -11.25 6.48 -0.22
C LEU A 83 -11.74 7.71 0.56
N ALA A 84 -10.93 8.20 1.51
CA ALA A 84 -11.24 9.42 2.25
C ALA A 84 -11.29 10.66 1.35
N ALA A 85 -10.39 10.76 0.36
CA ALA A 85 -10.43 11.82 -0.65
C ALA A 85 -11.67 11.72 -1.54
N GLN A 86 -12.01 10.50 -1.98
CA GLN A 86 -13.20 10.26 -2.80
C GLN A 86 -14.47 10.65 -2.04
N ALA A 87 -14.61 10.25 -0.77
CA ALA A 87 -15.75 10.62 0.06
C ALA A 87 -15.92 12.14 0.22
N LYS A 88 -14.82 12.90 0.22
CA LYS A 88 -14.87 14.37 0.22
C LYS A 88 -15.39 14.92 -1.12
N ILE A 89 -14.94 14.35 -2.24
CA ILE A 89 -15.40 14.75 -3.58
C ILE A 89 -16.90 14.47 -3.70
N ASP A 90 -17.33 13.27 -3.32
CA ASP A 90 -18.75 12.88 -3.36
C ASP A 90 -19.60 13.80 -2.46
N GLY A 91 -19.07 14.18 -1.29
CA GLY A 91 -19.70 15.17 -0.41
C GLY A 91 -19.84 16.56 -1.05
N ILE A 92 -18.83 17.02 -1.77
CA ILE A 92 -18.89 18.30 -2.50
C ILE A 92 -19.87 18.22 -3.68
N GLU A 93 -19.85 17.11 -4.42
CA GLU A 93 -20.73 16.90 -5.57
C GLU A 93 -22.20 16.89 -5.14
N THR A 94 -22.52 16.14 -4.08
CA THR A 94 -23.89 16.09 -3.55
C THR A 94 -24.39 17.46 -3.08
N GLU A 95 -23.53 18.26 -2.42
CA GLU A 95 -23.89 19.61 -2.01
C GLU A 95 -24.05 20.56 -3.21
N TYR A 96 -23.19 20.45 -4.21
CA TYR A 96 -23.32 21.21 -5.46
C TYR A 96 -24.65 20.93 -6.16
N TRP A 97 -25.03 19.64 -6.28
CA TRP A 97 -26.32 19.27 -6.87
C TRP A 97 -27.50 19.77 -6.06
N ARG A 98 -27.44 19.71 -4.73
CA ARG A 98 -28.47 20.29 -3.85
C ARG A 98 -28.63 21.80 -4.10
N GLN A 99 -27.53 22.54 -4.19
CA GLN A 99 -27.58 23.98 -4.45
C GLN A 99 -28.11 24.29 -5.84
N SER A 100 -27.69 23.53 -6.86
CA SER A 100 -28.19 23.68 -8.23
C SER A 100 -29.71 23.46 -8.30
N GLN A 101 -30.24 22.45 -7.61
CA GLN A 101 -31.69 22.21 -7.51
C GLN A 101 -32.40 23.36 -6.80
N LEU A 102 -31.86 23.88 -5.70
CA LEU A 102 -32.45 25.03 -5.01
C LEU A 102 -32.47 26.28 -5.90
N GLN A 103 -31.42 26.50 -6.70
CA GLN A 103 -31.36 27.60 -7.65
C GLN A 103 -32.40 27.44 -8.78
N SER A 104 -32.59 26.24 -9.33
CA SER A 104 -33.60 26.02 -10.37
C SER A 104 -35.01 26.28 -9.83
N PHE A 105 -35.34 25.81 -8.63
CA PHE A 105 -36.61 26.13 -7.98
C PHE A 105 -36.83 27.63 -7.79
N ARG A 106 -35.79 28.35 -7.33
CA ARG A 106 -35.86 29.82 -7.18
C ARG A 106 -36.08 30.53 -8.52
N ILE A 107 -35.41 30.08 -9.58
CA ILE A 107 -35.59 30.65 -10.92
C ILE A 107 -37.03 30.45 -11.40
N THR A 108 -37.56 29.22 -11.30
CA THR A 108 -38.95 28.93 -11.70
C THR A 108 -39.96 29.74 -10.88
N GLU A 109 -39.72 29.93 -9.58
CA GLU A 109 -40.55 30.79 -8.73
C GLU A 109 -40.52 32.25 -9.19
N LEU A 110 -39.34 32.77 -9.53
CA LEU A 110 -39.16 34.13 -10.05
C LEU A 110 -39.83 34.32 -11.42
N GLU A 111 -39.71 33.34 -12.32
CA GLU A 111 -40.38 33.34 -13.63
C GLU A 111 -41.90 33.41 -13.45
N ARG A 112 -42.46 32.60 -12.55
CA ARG A 112 -43.89 32.60 -12.25
C ARG A 112 -44.36 33.92 -11.64
N ALA A 113 -43.56 34.52 -10.75
CA ALA A 113 -43.86 35.83 -10.19
C ALA A 113 -43.88 36.92 -11.26
N LEU A 114 -42.96 36.85 -12.24
CA LEU A 114 -42.90 37.79 -13.37
C LEU A 114 -44.13 37.66 -14.29
N GLU A 115 -44.60 36.44 -14.56
CA GLU A 115 -45.82 36.20 -15.36
C GLU A 115 -47.08 36.78 -14.71
N THR A 116 -47.15 36.78 -13.37
CA THR A 116 -48.27 37.38 -12.64
C THR A 116 -48.20 38.90 -12.52
N GLU A 117 -47.07 39.52 -12.88
CA GLU A 117 -46.91 40.98 -12.84
C GLU A 117 -47.63 41.59 -14.06
N PRO A 118 -48.62 42.48 -13.87
CA PRO A 118 -49.35 43.07 -14.98
C PRO A 118 -48.42 43.91 -15.86
N ALA A 119 -48.57 43.82 -17.18
CA ALA A 119 -47.79 44.58 -18.15
C ALA A 119 -47.98 46.10 -17.97
N GLY A 120 -47.05 46.72 -17.25
CA GLY A 120 -46.81 48.16 -17.23
C GLY A 120 -47.70 48.98 -16.30
N ASN A 121 -47.06 49.68 -15.35
CA ASN A 121 -47.58 50.99 -14.94
C ASN A 121 -47.14 52.01 -16.03
N PRO A 122 -48.05 52.63 -16.80
CA PRO A 122 -47.69 53.48 -17.94
C PRO A 122 -47.02 54.82 -17.58
N ALA A 123 -46.62 55.02 -16.32
CA ALA A 123 -46.13 56.32 -15.83
C ALA A 123 -44.60 56.52 -15.96
N CYS A 124 -43.78 55.52 -16.26
CA CYS A 124 -42.32 55.69 -16.27
C CYS A 124 -41.64 54.91 -17.40
N GLY A 125 -41.33 55.61 -18.49
CA GLY A 125 -40.46 55.14 -19.55
C GLY A 125 -38.99 55.07 -19.07
N ALA A 126 -38.59 53.93 -18.54
CA ALA A 126 -37.22 53.43 -18.51
C ALA A 126 -37.28 51.95 -18.08
N PRO A 127 -36.46 51.04 -18.64
CA PRO A 127 -36.39 49.65 -18.18
C PRO A 127 -35.66 49.60 -16.83
N VAL A 128 -36.34 50.07 -15.78
CA VAL A 128 -35.86 50.00 -14.42
C VAL A 128 -36.30 48.65 -13.88
N ILE A 129 -35.35 47.73 -13.81
CA ILE A 129 -35.46 46.45 -13.08
C ILE A 129 -36.28 46.68 -11.80
N SER A 130 -37.36 45.92 -11.61
CA SER A 130 -38.29 46.10 -10.49
C SER A 130 -37.50 46.08 -9.17
N LYS A 131 -37.89 46.94 -8.21
CA LYS A 131 -37.17 47.09 -6.93
C LYS A 131 -36.95 45.73 -6.24
N ARG A 132 -37.95 44.84 -6.34
CA ARG A 132 -37.88 43.47 -5.83
C ARG A 132 -36.86 42.60 -6.56
N LEU A 133 -36.80 42.65 -7.90
CA LEU A 133 -35.79 41.91 -8.67
C LEU A 133 -34.38 42.41 -8.35
N ARG A 134 -34.21 43.72 -8.18
CA ARG A 134 -32.93 44.33 -7.78
C ARG A 134 -32.50 43.86 -6.38
N ASP A 135 -33.40 43.89 -5.42
CA ASP A 135 -33.11 43.47 -4.04
C ASP A 135 -32.81 41.96 -3.98
N ALA A 136 -33.51 41.14 -4.79
CA ALA A 136 -33.24 39.71 -4.93
C ALA A 136 -31.89 39.41 -5.61
N LEU A 137 -31.54 40.12 -6.69
CA LEU A 137 -30.24 39.97 -7.37
C LEU A 137 -29.07 40.40 -6.47
N ASN A 138 -29.24 41.46 -5.70
CA ASN A 138 -28.24 41.91 -4.71
C ASN A 138 -28.00 40.88 -3.59
N ALA A 139 -29.00 40.06 -3.25
CA ALA A 139 -28.87 38.99 -2.26
C ALA A 139 -28.13 37.75 -2.81
N VAL A 140 -28.06 37.57 -4.13
CA VAL A 140 -27.37 36.44 -4.77
C VAL A 140 -25.89 36.73 -5.05
N GLY A 141 -25.52 38.02 -5.22
CA GLY A 141 -24.16 38.44 -5.57
C GLY A 141 -23.20 38.67 -4.38
N ARG A 142 -23.60 38.36 -3.15
CA ARG A 142 -22.73 38.43 -1.95
C ARG A 142 -22.47 37.04 -1.39
#